data_AF-A0AA37SB81-F1
#
_entry.id   AF-A0AA37SB81-F1
#
_cell.length_a   1.000
_cell.length_b   1.000
_cell.length_c   1.000
_cell.angle_alpha   90.00
_cell.angle_beta   90.00
_cell.angle_gamma   90.00
#
_symmetry.space_group_name_H-M   'P 1'
#
loop_
_entity.id
_entity.type
_entity.pdbx_description
1 polymer ?
#
loop_
_entity_poly.entity_id
_entity_poly.type
_entity_poly.pdbx_seq_one_letter_code
_entity_poly.pdbx_strand_id
1 'polypeptide(L)'
;MIYRLILVLSTLLFSQVSLAGAASTQYPIVMVPGAAAFDTALGIDYWYGITGKLRRYGAEVYVTNLSSIQSNEQRSEELIADLENILAITGAEKLNLIAHSQGALAARYAAAVMPDRIASVTTVFGMNRGTHFSNGFRSAIEEGSFLESVGAFLINNTFNFIEFLSGVPQDGSYNSEQRGQQSILALAEATDINKVAEFNRQYPQGLPSKDCMDNQNGTQGEVSSQYFVNQTVNGVRYYSWGGVKARTNWFDPLDSIFVTVVSLFVPSDFVWDGLVPNCGHGLGNGLKMNYKHNHFDAINQTMGLGHWFMDVPSLYLTHANRLKNQGL
;
A
#
# COMPACT_ATOMS: atom_id res chain seq x y z
N MET A 1 -4.40 -60.25 -41.66
CA MET A 1 -3.28 -59.38 -41.26
C MET A 1 -3.85 -58.27 -40.36
N ILE A 2 -3.91 -58.50 -39.05
CA ILE A 2 -4.51 -57.57 -38.08
C ILE A 2 -3.37 -56.75 -37.44
N TYR A 3 -3.29 -55.47 -37.77
CA TYR A 3 -2.35 -54.54 -37.14
C TYR A 3 -2.86 -54.21 -35.73
N ARG A 4 -2.09 -54.60 -34.71
CA ARG A 4 -2.26 -54.12 -33.33
C ARG A 4 -1.59 -52.75 -33.22
N LEU A 5 -2.39 -51.71 -33.08
CA LEU A 5 -1.94 -50.37 -32.70
C LEU A 5 -1.67 -50.37 -31.19
N ILE A 6 -0.40 -50.33 -30.78
CA ILE A 6 -0.01 -50.13 -29.38
C ILE A 6 -0.03 -48.62 -29.12
N LEU A 7 -1.01 -48.16 -28.34
CA LEU A 7 -1.07 -46.79 -27.85
C LEU A 7 -0.14 -46.68 -26.64
N VAL A 8 1.02 -46.03 -26.82
CA VAL A 8 1.92 -45.70 -25.71
C VAL A 8 1.37 -44.44 -25.03
N LEU A 9 0.75 -44.61 -23.86
CA LEU A 9 0.33 -43.51 -23.01
C LEU A 9 1.57 -42.97 -22.28
N SER A 10 2.11 -41.83 -22.72
CA SER A 10 3.14 -41.09 -21.99
C SER A 10 2.48 -40.35 -20.81
N THR A 11 2.60 -40.90 -19.61
CA THR A 11 2.22 -40.19 -18.38
C THR A 11 3.25 -39.11 -18.08
N LEU A 12 2.93 -37.86 -18.41
CA LEU A 12 3.62 -36.69 -17.87
C LEU A 12 3.33 -36.61 -16.36
N LEU A 13 4.30 -37.01 -15.54
CA LEU A 13 4.29 -36.74 -14.10
C LEU A 13 4.46 -35.22 -13.89
N PHE A 14 3.35 -34.51 -13.73
CA PHE A 14 3.39 -33.17 -13.16
C PHE A 14 3.71 -33.31 -11.67
N SER A 15 4.97 -33.06 -11.29
CA SER A 15 5.32 -32.84 -9.90
C SER A 15 4.53 -31.63 -9.40
N GLN A 16 3.57 -31.86 -8.49
CA GLN A 16 2.90 -30.77 -7.81
C GLN A 16 3.93 -30.08 -6.91
N VAL A 17 4.43 -28.93 -7.35
CA VAL A 17 5.22 -28.05 -6.48
C VAL A 17 4.28 -27.60 -5.37
N SER A 18 4.46 -28.14 -4.17
CA SER A 18 3.73 -27.69 -3.00
C SER A 18 4.10 -26.24 -2.72
N LEU A 19 3.10 -25.35 -2.74
CA LEU A 19 3.26 -23.97 -2.32
C LEU A 19 3.15 -23.81 -0.79
N ALA A 20 3.03 -24.91 -0.03
CA ALA A 20 3.04 -24.84 1.42
C ALA A 20 4.34 -24.18 1.92
N GLY A 21 4.22 -23.18 2.78
CA GLY A 21 5.35 -22.40 3.26
C GLY A 21 5.96 -21.45 2.22
N ALA A 22 5.30 -21.19 1.09
CA ALA A 22 5.79 -20.24 0.08
C ALA A 22 5.96 -18.82 0.64
N ALA A 23 5.20 -18.45 1.68
CA ALA A 23 5.26 -17.15 2.35
C ALA A 23 5.99 -17.19 3.71
N SER A 24 6.61 -18.31 4.09
CA SER A 24 7.32 -18.47 5.37
C SER A 24 8.64 -17.68 5.36
N THR A 25 8.56 -16.38 5.60
CA THR A 25 9.70 -15.48 5.79
C THR A 25 10.44 -15.77 7.09
N GLN A 26 11.70 -15.34 7.17
CA GLN A 26 12.51 -15.42 8.40
C GLN A 26 11.98 -14.46 9.48
N TYR A 27 11.55 -13.27 9.07
CA TYR A 27 10.99 -12.25 9.94
C TYR A 27 9.47 -12.07 9.70
N PRO A 28 8.68 -11.76 10.74
CA PRO A 28 7.25 -11.50 10.60
C PRO A 28 6.96 -10.39 9.58
N ILE A 29 5.86 -10.55 8.84
CA ILE A 29 5.34 -9.53 7.93
C ILE A 29 4.38 -8.62 8.71
N VAL A 30 4.62 -7.32 8.63
CA VAL A 30 3.79 -6.29 9.27
C VAL A 30 3.14 -5.44 8.20
N MET A 31 1.81 -5.46 8.18
CA MET A 31 0.99 -4.71 7.25
C MET A 31 0.72 -3.30 7.82
N VAL A 32 1.15 -2.28 7.11
CA VAL A 32 1.07 -0.87 7.52
C VAL A 32 0.04 -0.15 6.64
N PRO A 33 -1.16 0.16 7.17
CA PRO A 33 -2.23 0.68 6.35
C PRO A 33 -2.03 2.18 6.03
N GLY A 34 -2.79 2.68 5.06
CA GLY A 34 -2.74 4.06 4.59
C GLY A 34 -3.61 5.03 5.36
N ALA A 35 -3.87 6.20 4.77
CA ALA A 35 -4.93 7.10 5.21
C ALA A 35 -6.29 6.42 5.04
N ALA A 36 -7.29 6.84 5.82
CA ALA A 36 -8.63 6.25 5.82
C ALA A 36 -8.67 4.76 6.18
N ALA A 37 -7.61 4.24 6.81
CA ALA A 37 -7.55 2.85 7.23
C ALA A 37 -8.68 2.52 8.19
N PHE A 38 -9.30 1.36 7.94
CA PHE A 38 -10.38 0.82 8.72
C PHE A 38 -10.12 -0.64 9.02
N ASP A 39 -10.75 -1.16 10.06
CA ASP A 39 -10.46 -2.52 10.45
C ASP A 39 -11.30 -3.49 9.62
N THR A 40 -12.63 -3.38 9.73
CA THR A 40 -13.58 -4.08 8.88
C THR A 40 -14.78 -3.21 8.55
N ALA A 41 -15.11 -2.96 7.28
CA ALA A 41 -16.38 -2.29 6.93
C ALA A 41 -17.39 -3.36 6.47
N LEU A 42 -18.50 -3.58 7.18
CA LEU A 42 -19.48 -4.64 6.87
C LEU A 42 -18.86 -6.06 6.81
N GLY A 43 -17.82 -6.32 7.60
CA GLY A 43 -17.09 -7.60 7.59
C GLY A 43 -16.04 -7.73 6.47
N ILE A 44 -15.68 -6.62 5.81
CA ILE A 44 -14.64 -6.57 4.78
C ILE A 44 -13.38 -5.96 5.38
N ASP A 45 -12.29 -6.72 5.46
CA ASP A 45 -10.99 -6.22 5.96
C ASP A 45 -10.35 -5.21 4.99
N TYR A 46 -9.58 -4.25 5.49
CA TYR A 46 -8.75 -3.35 4.65
C TYR A 46 -7.88 -4.13 3.66
N TRP A 47 -7.18 -5.15 4.15
CA TRP A 47 -6.31 -6.03 3.36
C TRP A 47 -7.09 -7.24 2.84
N TYR A 48 -8.14 -7.00 2.06
CA TYR A 48 -9.16 -8.01 1.76
C TYR A 48 -8.59 -9.30 1.12
N GLY A 49 -8.64 -10.41 1.86
CA GLY A 49 -8.14 -11.72 1.41
C GLY A 49 -6.61 -11.82 1.27
N ILE A 50 -5.86 -10.75 1.57
CA ILE A 50 -4.39 -10.70 1.45
C ILE A 50 -3.76 -11.37 2.68
N THR A 51 -4.08 -10.90 3.89
CA THR A 51 -3.49 -11.42 5.15
C THR A 51 -3.81 -12.90 5.33
N GLY A 52 -5.06 -13.29 5.11
CA GLY A 52 -5.50 -14.68 5.15
C GLY A 52 -4.75 -15.58 4.16
N LYS A 53 -4.45 -15.09 2.94
CA LYS A 53 -3.64 -15.85 1.97
C LYS A 53 -2.19 -15.95 2.41
N LEU A 54 -1.58 -14.88 2.90
CA LEU A 54 -0.20 -14.93 3.41
C LEU A 54 -0.07 -15.95 4.57
N ARG A 55 -0.97 -15.89 5.56
CA ARG A 55 -1.00 -16.83 6.69
C ARG A 55 -1.21 -18.27 6.25
N ARG A 56 -2.14 -18.53 5.31
CA ARG A 56 -2.37 -19.87 4.74
C ARG A 56 -1.10 -20.46 4.09
N TYR A 57 -0.22 -19.61 3.56
CA TYR A 57 1.02 -20.02 2.91
C TYR A 57 2.25 -19.89 3.82
N GLY A 58 2.04 -19.76 5.14
CA GLY A 58 3.06 -19.92 6.18
C GLY A 58 3.69 -18.63 6.68
N ALA A 59 3.22 -17.45 6.27
CA ALA A 59 3.71 -16.20 6.84
C ALA A 59 3.13 -15.96 8.25
N GLU A 60 3.95 -15.45 9.15
CA GLU A 60 3.48 -14.76 10.34
C GLU A 60 3.12 -13.31 9.97
N VAL A 61 1.87 -12.91 10.17
CA VAL A 61 1.35 -11.64 9.66
C VAL A 61 0.63 -10.85 10.75
N TYR A 62 1.14 -9.64 11.01
CA TYR A 62 0.56 -8.64 11.88
C TYR A 62 0.03 -7.46 11.08
N VAL A 63 -1.04 -6.84 11.55
CA VAL A 63 -1.60 -5.62 10.96
C VAL A 63 -1.51 -4.52 12.02
N THR A 64 -0.90 -3.40 11.67
CA THR A 64 -0.74 -2.25 12.57
C THR A 64 -1.94 -1.33 12.49
N ASN A 65 -2.17 -0.57 13.55
CA ASN A 65 -3.29 0.35 13.61
C ASN A 65 -2.83 1.77 13.88
N LEU A 66 -2.88 2.57 12.82
CA LEU A 66 -2.46 3.95 12.83
C LEU A 66 -3.69 4.85 12.75
N SER A 67 -3.59 6.03 13.36
CA SER A 67 -4.59 7.09 13.26
C SER A 67 -4.96 7.35 11.80
N SER A 68 -6.22 7.10 11.43
CA SER A 68 -6.68 7.05 10.03
C SER A 68 -6.40 8.32 9.22
N ILE A 69 -6.35 9.50 9.85
CA ILE A 69 -6.16 10.81 9.21
C ILE A 69 -5.33 11.69 10.16
N GLN A 70 -4.01 11.61 10.05
CA GLN A 70 -3.11 12.35 10.94
C GLN A 70 -1.74 12.60 10.28
N SER A 71 -0.93 13.45 10.92
CA SER A 71 0.43 13.78 10.50
C SER A 71 1.32 12.54 10.37
N ASN A 72 2.35 12.63 9.53
CA ASN A 72 3.29 11.52 9.34
C ASN A 72 4.06 11.24 10.63
N GLU A 73 4.40 12.27 11.42
CA GLU A 73 5.12 12.14 12.68
C GLU A 73 4.31 11.30 13.68
N GLN A 74 3.06 11.67 13.94
CA GLN A 74 2.22 10.91 14.87
C GLN A 74 2.00 9.47 14.41
N ARG A 75 1.65 9.28 13.12
CA ARG A 75 1.48 7.92 12.57
C ARG A 75 2.76 7.09 12.62
N SER A 76 3.93 7.75 12.57
CA SER A 76 5.22 7.05 12.66
C SER A 76 5.52 6.60 14.09
N GLU A 77 5.23 7.45 15.09
CA GLU A 77 5.38 7.08 16.51
C GLU A 77 4.41 5.96 16.91
N GLU A 78 3.15 6.03 16.47
CA GLU A 78 2.18 4.96 16.63
C GLU A 78 2.67 3.64 16.00
N LEU A 79 3.23 3.73 14.79
CA LEU A 79 3.81 2.56 14.12
C LEU A 79 4.97 1.98 14.92
N ILE A 80 5.89 2.81 15.41
CA ILE A 80 7.04 2.33 16.20
C ILE A 80 6.57 1.59 17.45
N ALA A 81 5.58 2.13 18.17
CA ALA A 81 5.02 1.46 19.34
C ALA A 81 4.42 0.08 18.99
N ASP A 82 3.68 -0.01 17.88
CA ASP A 82 3.15 -1.29 17.38
C ASP A 82 4.28 -2.26 17.01
N LEU A 83 5.33 -1.78 16.35
CA LEU A 83 6.48 -2.60 15.94
C LEU A 83 7.26 -3.13 17.15
N GLU A 84 7.48 -2.30 18.17
CA GLU A 84 8.11 -2.72 19.42
C GLU A 84 7.30 -3.78 20.15
N ASN A 85 5.98 -3.63 20.20
CA ASN A 85 5.08 -4.64 20.75
C ASN A 85 5.16 -5.95 19.97
N ILE A 86 5.13 -5.90 18.64
CA ILE A 86 5.26 -7.09 17.79
C ILE A 86 6.60 -7.79 18.02
N LEU A 87 7.72 -7.04 18.07
CA LEU A 87 9.03 -7.61 18.38
C LEU A 87 9.04 -8.28 19.76
N ALA A 88 8.42 -7.65 20.76
CA ALA A 88 8.36 -8.18 22.12
C ALA A 88 7.55 -9.49 22.23
N ILE A 89 6.40 -9.59 21.55
CA ILE A 89 5.55 -10.79 21.61
C ILE A 89 6.08 -11.94 20.74
N THR A 90 6.76 -11.63 19.63
CA THR A 90 7.28 -12.64 18.70
C THR A 90 8.68 -13.13 19.08
N GLY A 91 9.47 -12.28 19.75
CA GLY A 91 10.90 -12.51 19.94
C GLY A 91 11.72 -12.41 18.64
N ALA A 92 11.13 -11.90 17.56
CA ALA A 92 11.84 -11.70 16.31
C ALA A 92 12.88 -10.58 16.44
N GLU A 93 14.03 -10.72 15.77
CA GLU A 93 15.06 -9.68 15.78
C GLU A 93 14.71 -8.50 14.87
N LYS A 94 13.98 -8.78 13.77
CA LYS A 94 13.56 -7.80 12.77
C LYS A 94 12.16 -8.07 12.25
N LEU A 95 11.63 -7.10 11.48
CA LEU A 95 10.32 -7.16 10.84
C LEU A 95 10.39 -6.80 9.34
N ASN A 96 9.49 -7.39 8.54
CA ASN A 96 9.27 -7.03 7.13
C ASN A 96 8.03 -6.14 7.01
N LEU A 97 8.20 -4.86 6.70
CA LEU A 97 7.08 -3.92 6.57
C LEU A 97 6.53 -3.93 5.15
N ILE A 98 5.21 -4.10 4.99
CA ILE A 98 4.48 -3.89 3.74
C ILE A 98 3.48 -2.77 3.96
N ALA A 99 3.71 -1.62 3.33
CA ALA A 99 3.04 -0.38 3.61
C ALA A 99 2.27 0.16 2.40
N HIS A 100 1.00 0.50 2.60
CA HIS A 100 0.14 1.04 1.53
C HIS A 100 -0.05 2.55 1.66
N SER A 101 -0.07 3.28 0.54
CA SER A 101 -0.47 4.70 0.50
C SER A 101 0.35 5.58 1.47
N GLN A 102 -0.30 6.33 2.37
CA GLN A 102 0.37 7.13 3.42
C GLN A 102 1.23 6.28 4.37
N GLY A 103 0.89 5.00 4.58
CA GLY A 103 1.66 4.08 5.43
C GLY A 103 3.12 3.95 4.98
N ALA A 104 3.41 4.22 3.70
CA ALA A 104 4.77 4.26 3.18
C ALA A 104 5.67 5.27 3.92
N LEU A 105 5.13 6.44 4.28
CA LEU A 105 5.90 7.47 4.98
C LEU A 105 6.20 7.03 6.42
N ALA A 106 5.21 6.47 7.12
CA ALA A 106 5.40 5.92 8.46
C ALA A 106 6.42 4.77 8.48
N ALA A 107 6.32 3.83 7.54
CA ALA A 107 7.25 2.71 7.44
C ALA A 107 8.70 3.16 7.12
N ARG A 108 8.85 4.20 6.29
CA ARG A 108 10.16 4.79 5.98
C ARG A 108 10.76 5.50 7.19
N TYR A 109 9.95 6.22 7.96
CA TYR A 109 10.39 6.83 9.21
C TYR A 109 10.88 5.75 10.18
N ALA A 110 10.07 4.71 10.44
CA ALA A 110 10.43 3.60 11.33
C ALA A 110 11.74 2.94 10.89
N ALA A 111 11.91 2.65 9.59
CA ALA A 111 13.15 2.08 9.08
C ALA A 111 14.38 3.00 9.19
N ALA A 112 14.19 4.32 9.23
CA ALA A 112 15.28 5.27 9.43
C ALA A 112 15.70 5.37 10.90
N VAL A 113 14.76 5.29 11.85
CA VAL A 113 15.04 5.44 13.29
C VAL A 113 15.41 4.13 14.00
N MET A 114 14.88 2.99 13.55
CA MET A 114 15.18 1.66 14.11
C MET A 114 15.66 0.68 13.01
N PRO A 115 16.69 1.03 12.21
CA PRO A 115 17.14 0.21 11.06
C PRO A 115 17.59 -1.20 11.47
N ASP A 116 18.11 -1.36 12.69
CA ASP A 116 18.54 -2.67 13.20
C ASP A 116 17.39 -3.62 13.51
N ARG A 117 16.14 -3.11 13.55
CA ARG A 117 14.91 -3.87 13.81
C ARG A 117 14.05 -4.04 12.57
N ILE A 118 14.43 -3.48 11.42
CA ILE A 118 13.69 -3.59 10.17
C ILE A 118 14.53 -4.37 9.15
N ALA A 119 13.95 -5.43 8.60
CA ALA A 119 14.59 -6.27 7.58
C ALA A 119 14.29 -5.74 6.17
N SER A 120 13.04 -5.35 5.91
CA SER A 120 12.65 -4.70 4.67
C SER A 120 11.49 -3.72 4.81
N VAL A 121 11.42 -2.76 3.89
CA VAL A 121 10.26 -1.91 3.67
C VAL A 121 9.81 -2.05 2.22
N THR A 122 8.53 -2.40 2.05
CA THR A 122 7.88 -2.49 0.76
C THR A 122 6.76 -1.48 0.68
N THR A 123 6.80 -0.57 -0.28
CA THR A 123 5.71 0.39 -0.51
C THR A 123 4.80 -0.07 -1.64
N VAL A 124 3.51 -0.15 -1.35
CA VAL A 124 2.45 -0.45 -2.29
C VAL A 124 1.70 0.84 -2.56
N PHE A 125 1.83 1.39 -3.76
CA PHE A 125 1.11 2.61 -4.16
C PHE A 125 1.40 3.75 -3.15
N GLY A 126 2.68 3.84 -2.75
CA GLY A 126 3.12 4.71 -1.67
C GLY A 126 3.07 6.19 -2.06
N MET A 127 2.85 7.06 -1.09
CA MET A 127 2.82 8.51 -1.29
C MET A 127 4.21 9.14 -1.08
N ASN A 128 5.29 8.55 -1.61
CA ASN A 128 6.67 8.94 -1.27
C ASN A 128 7.06 10.35 -1.77
N ARG A 129 6.24 10.98 -2.63
CA ARG A 129 6.43 12.35 -3.14
C ARG A 129 5.25 13.28 -2.83
N GLY A 130 4.33 12.83 -1.97
CA GLY A 130 3.07 13.54 -1.70
C GLY A 130 2.08 13.39 -2.86
N THR A 131 1.01 14.18 -2.82
CA THR A 131 -0.03 14.21 -3.86
C THR A 131 -0.42 15.63 -4.21
N HIS A 132 -0.59 15.92 -5.50
CA HIS A 132 -1.17 17.20 -5.94
C HIS A 132 -2.63 17.37 -5.53
N PHE A 133 -3.32 16.28 -5.17
CA PHE A 133 -4.66 16.36 -4.57
C PHE A 133 -4.66 17.26 -3.34
N SER A 134 -3.62 17.25 -2.50
CA SER A 134 -3.53 18.11 -1.31
C SER A 134 -3.52 19.60 -1.68
N ASN A 135 -2.73 19.98 -2.70
CA ASN A 135 -2.65 21.35 -3.21
C ASN A 135 -3.92 21.78 -3.93
N GLY A 136 -4.47 20.91 -4.78
CA GLY A 136 -5.74 21.14 -5.48
C GLY A 136 -6.90 21.27 -4.49
N PHE A 137 -6.97 20.40 -3.47
CA PHE A 137 -7.94 20.45 -2.39
C PHE A 137 -7.81 21.74 -1.59
N ARG A 138 -6.62 22.09 -1.09
CA ARG A 138 -6.40 23.35 -0.35
C ARG A 138 -6.68 24.60 -1.19
N SER A 139 -6.42 24.57 -2.49
CA SER A 139 -6.66 25.70 -3.39
C SER A 139 -8.13 25.78 -3.86
N ALA A 140 -8.84 24.65 -3.93
CA ALA A 140 -10.27 24.59 -4.25
C ALA A 140 -11.17 24.89 -3.04
N ILE A 141 -10.58 24.86 -1.84
CA ILE A 141 -11.22 25.25 -0.58
C ILE A 141 -10.89 26.72 -0.32
N GLU A 142 -11.63 27.62 -0.96
CA GLU A 142 -12.01 28.83 -0.24
C GLU A 142 -12.92 28.39 0.93
N GLU A 143 -12.65 28.90 2.14
CA GLU A 143 -13.47 28.62 3.32
C GLU A 143 -14.93 29.01 3.03
N GLY A 144 -15.85 28.04 3.04
CA GLY A 144 -17.25 28.17 2.66
C GLY A 144 -17.61 27.82 1.21
N SER A 145 -16.68 27.29 0.40
CA SER A 145 -16.96 26.98 -1.01
C SER A 145 -17.84 25.73 -1.20
N PHE A 146 -18.54 25.68 -2.33
CA PHE A 146 -19.30 24.48 -2.73
C PHE A 146 -18.38 23.26 -2.89
N LEU A 147 -17.14 23.45 -3.31
CA LEU A 147 -16.15 22.37 -3.48
C LEU A 147 -15.60 21.88 -2.14
N GLU A 148 -15.44 22.77 -1.15
CA GLU A 148 -15.20 22.36 0.24
C GLU A 148 -16.36 21.49 0.75
N SER A 149 -17.60 21.93 0.53
CA SER A 149 -18.78 21.18 0.96
C SER A 149 -18.87 19.81 0.29
N VAL A 150 -18.53 19.68 -0.99
CA VAL A 150 -18.51 18.40 -1.71
C VAL A 150 -17.33 17.52 -1.29
N GLY A 151 -16.13 18.08 -1.12
CA GLY A 151 -14.96 17.36 -0.64
C GLY A 151 -15.14 16.86 0.79
N ALA A 152 -15.57 17.75 1.70
CA ALA A 152 -15.93 17.42 3.06
C ALA A 152 -17.15 16.47 3.13
N PHE A 153 -18.12 16.57 2.22
CA PHE A 153 -19.23 15.61 2.15
C PHE A 153 -18.76 14.23 1.69
N LEU A 154 -17.95 14.13 0.64
CA LEU A 154 -17.44 12.84 0.15
C LEU A 154 -16.51 12.20 1.16
N ILE A 155 -15.68 12.99 1.82
CA ILE A 155 -14.77 12.50 2.85
C ILE A 155 -15.56 12.21 4.12
N ASN A 156 -16.29 13.13 4.72
CA ASN A 156 -17.05 12.82 5.93
C ASN A 156 -18.06 11.69 5.71
N ASN A 157 -18.73 11.55 4.55
CA ASN A 157 -19.63 10.42 4.33
C ASN A 157 -18.89 9.13 3.99
N THR A 158 -17.80 9.13 3.22
CA THR A 158 -17.01 7.91 2.99
C THR A 158 -16.39 7.43 4.30
N PHE A 159 -15.91 8.34 5.14
CA PHE A 159 -15.23 8.04 6.39
C PHE A 159 -16.22 7.76 7.52
N ASN A 160 -17.33 8.49 7.64
CA ASN A 160 -18.42 8.10 8.55
C ASN A 160 -19.06 6.79 8.12
N PHE A 161 -19.16 6.48 6.82
CA PHE A 161 -19.61 5.18 6.34
C PHE A 161 -18.62 4.09 6.72
N ILE A 162 -17.32 4.32 6.56
CA ILE A 162 -16.26 3.38 6.96
C ILE A 162 -16.22 3.16 8.49
N GLU A 163 -16.36 4.23 9.29
CA GLU A 163 -16.34 4.20 10.76
C GLU A 163 -17.63 3.62 11.34
N PHE A 164 -18.80 3.98 10.78
CA PHE A 164 -20.11 3.39 11.13
C PHE A 164 -20.17 1.90 10.84
N LEU A 165 -19.43 1.46 9.81
CA LEU A 165 -19.36 0.05 9.41
C LEU A 165 -18.20 -0.70 10.05
N SER A 166 -17.35 -0.01 10.83
CA SER A 166 -16.20 -0.59 11.52
C SER A 166 -16.63 -1.59 12.60
N GLY A 167 -16.42 -2.89 12.31
CA GLY A 167 -16.75 -4.01 13.19
C GLY A 167 -15.53 -4.61 13.89
N VAL A 168 -15.77 -5.59 14.78
CA VAL A 168 -14.68 -6.39 15.39
C VAL A 168 -14.00 -7.22 14.28
N PRO A 169 -12.71 -7.03 14.02
CA PRO A 169 -12.01 -7.65 12.89
C PRO A 169 -11.76 -9.15 13.08
N GLN A 170 -11.62 -9.89 11.96
CA GLN A 170 -11.08 -11.25 12.01
C GLN A 170 -9.63 -11.27 12.54
N ASP A 171 -8.91 -10.17 12.38
CA ASP A 171 -7.52 -10.06 12.79
C ASP A 171 -7.36 -9.43 14.22
N GLY A 172 -8.47 -9.14 14.94
CA GLY A 172 -8.48 -8.62 16.33
C GLY A 172 -8.98 -7.18 16.47
N SER A 173 -9.52 -6.76 17.62
CA SER A 173 -10.02 -5.37 17.82
C SER A 173 -8.87 -4.38 17.92
N TYR A 174 -8.80 -3.43 16.98
CA TYR A 174 -7.67 -2.52 16.85
C TYR A 174 -8.07 -1.11 17.24
N ASN A 175 -7.61 -0.65 18.39
CA ASN A 175 -7.83 0.73 18.82
C ASN A 175 -6.51 1.32 19.32
N SER A 176 -5.78 2.02 18.45
CA SER A 176 -4.92 3.09 18.97
C SER A 176 -5.81 3.99 19.82
N GLU A 177 -5.42 4.27 21.07
CA GLU A 177 -6.17 5.16 21.96
C GLU A 177 -6.39 6.56 21.32
N GLN A 178 -5.57 6.90 20.32
CA GLN A 178 -5.55 8.17 19.60
C GLN A 178 -6.39 8.17 18.31
N ARG A 179 -6.95 7.02 17.90
CA ARG A 179 -7.79 6.90 16.70
C ARG A 179 -8.99 7.85 16.70
N GLY A 180 -9.45 8.33 17.86
CA GLY A 180 -10.52 9.33 17.95
C GLY A 180 -10.15 10.75 17.50
N GLN A 181 -8.87 11.04 17.22
CA GLN A 181 -8.39 12.38 16.84
C GLN A 181 -8.03 12.44 15.35
N GLN A 182 -9.05 12.64 14.52
CA GLN A 182 -8.94 12.66 13.06
C GLN A 182 -8.90 14.10 12.53
N SER A 183 -7.96 14.43 11.63
CA SER A 183 -7.85 15.77 11.05
C SER A 183 -7.54 15.74 9.56
N ILE A 184 -8.54 16.03 8.72
CA ILE A 184 -8.36 16.11 7.26
C ILE A 184 -7.31 17.13 6.85
N LEU A 185 -7.21 18.24 7.58
CA LEU A 185 -6.17 19.24 7.37
C LEU A 185 -4.79 18.66 7.67
N ALA A 186 -4.66 17.82 8.70
CA ALA A 186 -3.41 17.13 8.99
C ALA A 186 -3.04 16.13 7.88
N LEU A 187 -3.98 15.38 7.31
CA LEU A 187 -3.70 14.51 6.16
C LEU A 187 -3.32 15.31 4.91
N ALA A 188 -4.03 16.40 4.62
CA ALA A 188 -3.72 17.27 3.50
C ALA A 188 -2.32 17.89 3.65
N GLU A 189 -1.92 18.29 4.86
CA GLU A 189 -0.57 18.76 5.14
C GLU A 189 0.47 17.64 5.08
N ALA A 190 0.19 16.48 5.66
CA ALA A 190 1.09 15.32 5.67
C ALA A 190 1.39 14.76 4.28
N THR A 191 0.48 15.00 3.32
CA THR A 191 0.61 14.53 1.93
C THR A 191 0.89 15.66 0.94
N ASP A 192 1.15 16.88 1.43
CA ASP A 192 1.64 17.98 0.62
C ASP A 192 3.03 17.70 0.03
N ILE A 193 3.23 18.08 -1.22
CA ILE A 193 4.47 17.81 -1.96
C ILE A 193 5.68 18.49 -1.31
N ASN A 194 5.52 19.69 -0.73
CA ASN A 194 6.64 20.40 -0.11
C ASN A 194 6.99 19.82 1.25
N LYS A 195 5.95 19.44 2.03
CA LYS A 195 6.12 18.74 3.31
C LYS A 195 6.75 17.37 3.13
N VAL A 196 6.30 16.60 2.15
CA VAL A 196 6.91 15.30 1.82
C VAL A 196 8.31 15.47 1.24
N ALA A 197 8.60 16.53 0.49
CA ALA A 197 9.96 16.84 0.06
C ALA A 197 10.89 17.14 1.25
N GLU A 198 10.42 17.84 2.28
CA GLU A 198 11.17 18.03 3.53
C GLU A 198 11.38 16.71 4.28
N PHE A 199 10.33 15.90 4.41
CA PHE A 199 10.44 14.55 4.96
C PHE A 199 11.48 13.71 4.20
N ASN A 200 11.49 13.79 2.87
CA ASN A 200 12.44 13.07 2.02
C ASN A 200 13.89 13.54 2.18
N ARG A 201 14.12 14.82 2.54
CA ARG A 201 15.47 15.31 2.87
C ARG A 201 15.99 14.70 4.16
N GLN A 202 15.13 14.47 5.13
CA GLN A 202 15.49 13.87 6.42
C GLN A 202 15.59 12.35 6.35
N TYR A 203 14.71 11.71 5.57
CA TYR A 203 14.59 10.26 5.44
C TYR A 203 14.73 9.80 3.97
N PRO A 204 15.92 9.97 3.34
CA PRO A 204 16.12 9.70 1.92
C PRO A 204 16.29 8.22 1.57
N GLN A 205 16.29 7.32 2.57
CA GLN A 205 16.59 5.91 2.40
C GLN A 205 15.63 5.26 1.40
N GLY A 206 16.19 4.59 0.40
CA GLY A 206 15.42 3.90 -0.64
C GLY A 206 14.82 4.80 -1.72
N LEU A 207 14.90 6.13 -1.62
CA LEU A 207 14.35 7.00 -2.68
C LEU A 207 15.07 6.78 -4.03
N PRO A 208 14.34 6.82 -5.16
CA PRO A 208 14.93 6.79 -6.48
C PRO A 208 15.94 7.93 -6.71
N SER A 209 16.96 7.67 -7.53
CA SER A 209 18.03 8.64 -7.85
C SER A 209 17.56 9.83 -8.68
N LYS A 210 16.36 9.75 -9.25
CA LYS A 210 15.69 10.82 -9.98
C LYS A 210 14.34 11.06 -9.32
N ASP A 211 14.08 12.31 -8.97
CA ASP A 211 12.78 12.75 -8.53
C ASP A 211 11.87 12.91 -9.76
N CYS A 212 10.71 12.24 -9.77
CA CYS A 212 9.70 12.45 -10.81
C CYS A 212 9.01 13.81 -10.70
N MET A 213 9.12 14.50 -9.56
CA MET A 213 8.64 15.87 -9.42
C MET A 213 9.49 16.86 -10.23
N ASP A 214 10.79 16.60 -10.36
CA ASP A 214 11.71 17.45 -11.15
C ASP A 214 11.47 17.32 -12.66
N ASN A 215 10.92 16.19 -13.12
CA ASN A 215 10.71 15.87 -14.52
C ASN A 215 9.22 15.88 -14.87
N GLN A 216 8.78 16.82 -15.71
CA GLN A 216 7.36 16.95 -16.11
C GLN A 216 6.40 17.18 -14.92
N ASN A 217 6.89 17.76 -13.82
CA ASN A 217 6.09 18.20 -12.67
C ASN A 217 5.22 17.08 -12.04
N GLY A 218 5.74 15.85 -11.97
CA GLY A 218 5.04 14.71 -11.35
C GLY A 218 3.91 14.09 -12.19
N THR A 219 3.73 14.52 -13.45
CA THR A 219 2.71 13.96 -14.36
C THR A 219 2.92 12.47 -14.66
N GLN A 220 4.16 11.98 -14.61
CA GLN A 220 4.52 10.59 -14.84
C GLN A 220 5.35 10.04 -13.69
N GLY A 221 5.20 8.74 -13.39
CA GLY A 221 5.93 8.11 -12.29
C GLY A 221 7.35 7.66 -12.62
N GLU A 222 8.05 7.19 -11.59
CA GLU A 222 9.39 6.62 -11.67
C GLU A 222 9.35 5.24 -12.35
N VAL A 223 9.08 5.19 -13.66
CA VAL A 223 8.88 3.92 -14.39
C VAL A 223 10.16 3.29 -14.92
N SER A 224 11.28 4.01 -14.88
CA SER A 224 12.56 3.49 -15.37
C SER A 224 13.30 2.73 -14.28
N SER A 225 13.61 1.46 -14.53
CA SER A 225 14.36 0.61 -13.60
C SER A 225 15.71 1.21 -13.18
N GLN A 226 16.31 2.04 -14.02
CA GLN A 226 17.58 2.73 -13.75
C GLN A 226 17.50 3.76 -12.61
N TYR A 227 16.31 4.20 -12.21
CA TYR A 227 16.13 5.14 -11.09
C TYR A 227 16.21 4.43 -9.73
N PHE A 228 16.03 3.11 -9.69
CA PHE A 228 15.93 2.27 -8.50
C PHE A 228 17.30 1.69 -8.07
N VAL A 229 18.22 2.60 -7.74
CA VAL A 229 19.63 2.26 -7.42
C VAL A 229 19.88 1.91 -5.96
N ASN A 230 19.05 2.42 -5.03
CA ASN A 230 19.25 2.28 -3.58
C ASN A 230 18.37 1.17 -3.00
N GLN A 231 18.72 -0.09 -3.27
CA GLN A 231 17.89 -1.24 -2.88
C GLN A 231 18.13 -1.71 -1.43
N THR A 232 19.25 -1.31 -0.82
CA THR A 232 19.56 -1.62 0.58
C THR A 232 20.29 -0.45 1.21
N VAL A 233 19.79 0.07 2.33
CA VAL A 233 20.37 1.19 3.07
C VAL A 233 20.32 0.85 4.55
N ASN A 234 21.45 0.99 5.25
CA ASN A 234 21.58 0.65 6.68
C ASN A 234 21.10 -0.78 7.02
N GLY A 235 21.33 -1.74 6.13
CA GLY A 235 20.89 -3.12 6.31
C GLY A 235 19.40 -3.39 6.06
N VAL A 236 18.60 -2.37 5.74
CA VAL A 236 17.18 -2.48 5.38
C VAL A 236 17.04 -2.62 3.86
N ARG A 237 16.31 -3.64 3.37
CA ARG A 237 15.99 -3.79 1.94
C ARG A 237 14.72 -3.03 1.57
N TYR A 238 14.72 -2.32 0.45
CA TYR A 238 13.58 -1.51 0.01
C TYR A 238 12.97 -2.06 -1.28
N TYR A 239 11.64 -2.11 -1.36
CA TYR A 239 10.89 -2.53 -2.53
C TYR A 239 9.70 -1.62 -2.79
N SER A 240 9.17 -1.67 -4.00
CA SER A 240 7.90 -1.01 -4.32
C SER A 240 7.17 -1.65 -5.48
N TRP A 241 5.85 -1.46 -5.50
CA TRP A 241 5.05 -1.56 -6.73
C TRP A 241 3.92 -0.53 -6.74
N GLY A 242 3.43 -0.21 -7.93
CA GLY A 242 2.46 0.87 -8.15
C GLY A 242 1.51 0.59 -9.30
N GLY A 243 0.48 1.44 -9.41
CA GLY A 243 -0.53 1.38 -10.46
C GLY A 243 -0.68 2.70 -11.20
N VAL A 244 -1.31 2.61 -12.38
CA VAL A 244 -1.45 3.71 -13.35
C VAL A 244 -2.86 3.83 -13.92
N LYS A 245 -3.84 3.09 -13.38
CA LYS A 245 -5.16 3.01 -13.97
C LYS A 245 -6.23 3.36 -12.93
N ALA A 246 -6.69 4.60 -12.96
CA ALA A 246 -7.73 5.09 -12.07
C ALA A 246 -9.04 4.27 -12.09
N ARG A 247 -9.54 3.91 -13.29
CA ARG A 247 -10.78 3.11 -13.42
C ARG A 247 -10.49 1.71 -13.93
N THR A 248 -10.82 0.70 -13.15
CA THR A 248 -10.51 -0.70 -13.44
C THR A 248 -11.76 -1.56 -13.56
N ASN A 249 -12.80 -1.29 -12.78
CA ASN A 249 -14.05 -2.04 -12.82
C ASN A 249 -15.29 -1.15 -12.65
N TRP A 250 -16.19 -1.15 -13.64
CA TRP A 250 -17.43 -0.36 -13.59
C TRP A 250 -18.40 -0.83 -12.50
N PHE A 251 -18.34 -2.10 -12.10
CA PHE A 251 -19.23 -2.66 -11.08
C PHE A 251 -18.72 -2.45 -9.66
N ASP A 252 -17.52 -1.89 -9.49
CA ASP A 252 -17.02 -1.49 -8.18
C ASP A 252 -17.60 -0.11 -7.80
N PRO A 253 -18.29 0.02 -6.65
CA PRO A 253 -18.83 1.30 -6.20
C PRO A 253 -17.74 2.36 -5.93
N LEU A 254 -16.53 1.96 -5.52
CA LEU A 254 -15.42 2.89 -5.31
C LEU A 254 -14.90 3.46 -6.64
N ASP A 255 -14.80 2.62 -7.68
CA ASP A 255 -14.41 3.07 -9.02
C ASP A 255 -15.45 3.97 -9.67
N SER A 256 -16.72 3.57 -9.59
CA SER A 256 -17.80 4.22 -10.34
C SER A 256 -18.15 5.59 -9.76
N ILE A 257 -18.11 5.75 -8.44
CA ILE A 257 -18.50 7.00 -7.76
C ILE A 257 -17.26 7.79 -7.32
N PHE A 258 -16.43 7.21 -6.45
CA PHE A 258 -15.37 7.96 -5.77
C PHE A 258 -14.27 8.39 -6.74
N VAL A 259 -13.68 7.44 -7.49
CA VAL A 259 -12.65 7.76 -8.48
C VAL A 259 -13.18 8.70 -9.56
N THR A 260 -14.44 8.54 -9.97
CA THR A 260 -15.08 9.44 -10.93
C THR A 260 -15.08 10.88 -10.43
N VAL A 261 -15.42 11.12 -9.16
CA VAL A 261 -15.41 12.48 -8.62
C VAL A 261 -13.98 13.01 -8.49
N VAL A 262 -13.03 12.21 -7.96
CA VAL A 262 -11.63 12.66 -7.86
C VAL A 262 -11.06 13.00 -9.24
N SER A 263 -11.46 12.28 -10.29
CA SER A 263 -10.99 12.54 -11.66
C SER A 263 -11.37 13.91 -12.23
N LEU A 264 -12.35 14.59 -11.65
CA LEU A 264 -12.71 15.96 -12.03
C LEU A 264 -11.66 17.00 -11.59
N PHE A 265 -10.81 16.64 -10.63
CA PHE A 265 -9.82 17.52 -10.02
C PHE A 265 -8.38 17.18 -10.44
N VAL A 266 -8.19 16.15 -11.25
CA VAL A 266 -6.87 15.69 -11.70
C VAL A 266 -6.72 16.03 -13.19
N PRO A 267 -5.68 16.79 -13.58
CA PRO A 267 -5.43 17.09 -14.99
C PRO A 267 -5.27 15.81 -15.82
N SER A 268 -5.76 15.83 -17.06
CA SER A 268 -5.86 14.62 -17.91
C SER A 268 -4.51 14.02 -18.31
N ASP A 269 -3.43 14.78 -18.20
CA ASP A 269 -2.05 14.38 -18.49
C ASP A 269 -1.36 13.66 -17.33
N PHE A 270 -1.96 13.66 -16.13
CA PHE A 270 -1.42 12.92 -14.99
C PHE A 270 -1.69 11.42 -15.13
N VAL A 271 -0.63 10.64 -14.87
CA VAL A 271 -0.71 9.20 -14.65
C VAL A 271 -0.89 8.96 -13.15
N TRP A 272 -2.00 8.35 -12.77
CA TRP A 272 -2.43 8.21 -11.38
C TRP A 272 -3.27 6.94 -11.22
N ASP A 273 -3.42 6.52 -9.97
CA ASP A 273 -4.13 5.30 -9.59
C ASP A 273 -5.59 5.55 -9.18
N GLY A 274 -6.15 6.75 -9.42
CA GLY A 274 -7.51 7.09 -8.98
C GLY A 274 -7.59 7.80 -7.63
N LEU A 275 -6.46 7.92 -6.91
CA LEU A 275 -6.34 8.79 -5.73
C LEU A 275 -4.98 9.49 -5.65
N VAL A 276 -3.90 8.79 -5.97
CA VAL A 276 -2.51 9.21 -5.83
C VAL A 276 -1.81 9.20 -7.21
N PRO A 277 -0.98 10.20 -7.52
CA PRO A 277 -0.12 10.17 -8.69
C PRO A 277 0.80 8.95 -8.69
N ASN A 278 1.07 8.39 -9.86
CA ASN A 278 2.07 7.31 -9.98
C ASN A 278 3.49 7.80 -9.61
N CYS A 279 3.74 9.10 -9.75
CA CYS A 279 4.91 9.75 -9.18
C CYS A 279 4.89 9.66 -7.66
N GLY A 280 5.92 9.03 -7.09
CA GLY A 280 6.03 8.76 -5.66
C GLY A 280 5.64 7.36 -5.24
N HIS A 281 5.13 6.52 -6.13
CA HIS A 281 4.97 5.09 -5.83
C HIS A 281 6.32 4.38 -5.64
N GLY A 282 7.39 4.89 -6.25
CA GLY A 282 8.70 4.27 -6.27
C GLY A 282 9.47 4.34 -4.96
N LEU A 283 10.00 3.19 -4.53
CA LEU A 283 10.98 3.05 -3.46
C LEU A 283 11.84 1.79 -3.68
N GLY A 284 13.14 1.89 -3.41
CA GLY A 284 14.07 0.78 -3.40
C GLY A 284 14.16 0.07 -4.75
N ASN A 285 13.86 -1.22 -4.77
CA ASN A 285 13.70 -2.02 -5.99
C ASN A 285 12.25 -1.94 -6.50
N GLY A 286 12.04 -1.20 -7.59
CA GLY A 286 10.74 -1.06 -8.25
C GLY A 286 10.33 -2.32 -9.01
N LEU A 287 9.54 -3.17 -8.37
CA LEU A 287 9.15 -4.49 -8.88
C LEU A 287 8.25 -4.37 -10.13
N LYS A 288 7.24 -3.49 -10.06
CA LYS A 288 6.38 -3.12 -11.18
C LYS A 288 5.61 -1.84 -10.85
N MET A 289 5.85 -0.76 -11.60
CA MET A 289 5.24 0.56 -11.33
C MET A 289 3.95 0.84 -12.09
N ASN A 290 3.57 -0.05 -13.01
CA ASN A 290 2.50 0.19 -13.98
C ASN A 290 1.42 -0.90 -13.96
N TYR A 291 1.05 -1.41 -12.78
CA TYR A 291 -0.13 -2.26 -12.69
C TYR A 291 -1.37 -1.52 -13.20
N LYS A 292 -2.25 -2.24 -13.91
CA LYS A 292 -3.56 -1.73 -14.35
C LYS A 292 -4.56 -1.80 -13.20
N HIS A 293 -4.17 -1.23 -12.08
CA HIS A 293 -4.87 -1.18 -10.80
C HIS A 293 -5.10 0.28 -10.44
N ASN A 294 -6.23 0.52 -9.77
CA ASN A 294 -6.44 1.74 -9.02
C ASN A 294 -5.89 1.60 -7.58
N HIS A 295 -6.05 2.65 -6.78
CA HIS A 295 -5.54 2.71 -5.41
C HIS A 295 -6.15 1.65 -4.49
N PHE A 296 -7.44 1.37 -4.64
CA PHE A 296 -8.19 0.41 -3.81
C PHE A 296 -7.97 -1.04 -4.28
N ASP A 297 -7.80 -1.25 -5.59
CA ASP A 297 -7.35 -2.54 -6.15
C ASP A 297 -6.05 -3.00 -5.50
N ALA A 298 -5.15 -2.08 -5.14
CA ALA A 298 -3.86 -2.42 -4.55
C ALA A 298 -3.97 -3.21 -3.24
N ILE A 299 -5.08 -3.05 -2.53
CA ILE A 299 -5.45 -3.76 -1.30
C ILE A 299 -6.63 -4.73 -1.51
N ASN A 300 -6.90 -5.08 -2.77
CA ASN A 300 -7.95 -5.99 -3.21
C ASN A 300 -9.38 -5.51 -2.86
N GLN A 301 -9.58 -4.20 -2.80
CA GLN A 301 -10.89 -3.59 -2.60
C GLN A 301 -11.51 -3.18 -3.96
N THR A 302 -12.83 -3.18 -4.09
CA THR A 302 -13.84 -3.63 -3.11
C THR A 302 -14.08 -5.13 -3.22
N MET A 303 -13.90 -5.90 -2.14
CA MET A 303 -14.17 -7.35 -2.11
C MET A 303 -13.52 -8.17 -3.26
N GLY A 304 -12.39 -7.72 -3.80
CA GLY A 304 -11.70 -8.33 -4.93
C GLY A 304 -12.28 -8.02 -6.31
N LEU A 305 -13.21 -7.05 -6.41
CA LEU A 305 -13.78 -6.58 -7.67
C LEU A 305 -12.83 -5.63 -8.44
N GLY A 306 -11.56 -5.98 -8.56
CA GLY A 306 -10.61 -5.20 -9.35
C GLY A 306 -10.61 -5.53 -10.84
N HIS A 307 -9.50 -5.27 -11.52
CA HIS A 307 -9.33 -5.66 -12.92
C HIS A 307 -9.55 -7.16 -13.13
N TRP A 308 -10.43 -7.53 -14.06
CA TRP A 308 -11.07 -8.86 -14.27
C TRP A 308 -10.15 -10.10 -14.39
N PHE A 309 -8.83 -9.91 -14.39
CA PHE A 309 -7.83 -10.97 -14.59
C PHE A 309 -6.66 -10.89 -13.58
N MET A 310 -6.78 -10.10 -12.52
CA MET A 310 -5.68 -9.85 -11.58
C MET A 310 -6.02 -10.40 -10.18
N ASP A 311 -5.18 -11.31 -9.68
CA ASP A 311 -5.24 -11.83 -8.31
C ASP A 311 -4.29 -11.02 -7.43
N VAL A 312 -4.81 -9.98 -6.79
CA VAL A 312 -4.04 -9.09 -5.93
C VAL A 312 -3.41 -9.84 -4.75
N PRO A 313 -4.13 -10.71 -4.01
CA PRO A 313 -3.52 -11.55 -2.99
C PRO A 313 -2.32 -12.38 -3.50
N SER A 314 -2.32 -12.84 -4.76
CA SER A 314 -1.17 -13.53 -5.36
C SER A 314 0.06 -12.64 -5.54
N LEU A 315 -0.10 -11.32 -5.71
CA LEU A 315 1.03 -10.38 -5.77
C LEU A 315 1.76 -10.32 -4.43
N TYR A 316 1.02 -10.22 -3.33
CA TYR A 316 1.58 -10.25 -1.98
C TYR A 316 2.23 -11.59 -1.67
N LEU A 317 1.61 -12.71 -2.05
CA LEU A 317 2.20 -14.04 -1.89
C LEU A 317 3.52 -14.19 -2.67
N THR A 318 3.54 -13.72 -3.92
CA THR A 318 4.77 -13.71 -4.74
C THR A 318 5.86 -12.87 -4.10
N HIS A 319 5.49 -11.74 -3.50
CA HIS A 319 6.46 -10.90 -2.81
C HIS A 319 6.96 -11.51 -1.50
N ALA A 320 6.09 -12.11 -0.67
CA ALA A 320 6.51 -12.83 0.52
C ALA A 320 7.47 -13.98 0.18
N ASN A 321 7.23 -14.69 -0.93
CA ASN A 321 8.17 -15.69 -1.44
C ASN A 321 9.53 -15.08 -1.83
N ARG A 322 9.53 -13.88 -2.43
CA ARG A 322 10.76 -13.14 -2.71
C ARG A 322 11.52 -12.81 -1.44
N LEU A 323 10.85 -12.29 -0.41
CA LEU A 323 11.47 -11.97 0.88
C LEU A 323 12.11 -13.23 1.50
N LYS A 324 11.34 -14.32 1.58
CA LYS A 324 11.80 -15.62 2.06
C LYS A 324 13.08 -16.09 1.34
N ASN A 325 13.08 -16.06 0.01
CA ASN A 325 14.21 -16.55 -0.79
C ASN A 325 15.48 -15.69 -0.63
N GLN A 326 15.37 -14.53 0.01
CA GLN A 326 16.50 -13.65 0.30
C GLN A 326 16.92 -13.66 1.78
N GLY A 327 16.39 -14.60 2.59
CA GLY A 327 16.66 -14.68 4.03
C GLY A 327 16.07 -13.52 4.82
N LEU A 328 14.90 -13.03 4.37
CA LEU A 328 14.08 -12.05 5.10
C LEU A 328 12.83 -12.72 5.62
#